data_AF-A0A4Y2A833-F1
#
_entry.id   AF-A0A4Y2A833-F1
#
_cell.length_a   1.000
_cell.length_b   1.000
_cell.length_c   1.000
_cell.angle_alpha   90.00
_cell.angle_beta   90.00
_cell.angle_gamma   90.00
#
_symmetry.space_group_name_H-M   'P 1'
#
loop_
_entity.id
_entity.type
_entity.pdbx_description
1 polymer ?
#
loop_
_entity_poly.entity_id
_entity_poly.type
_entity_poly.pdbx_seq_one_letter_code
_entity_poly.pdbx_strand_id
1 'polypeptide(L)'
;MLHLPEDNQVITHQMDLITIKEKLYNHEYKKPEEFAIDVRLSTNCYKYNSDHEIVMMAKKLQTFFEMKYANMPDEFPDDNINANLERKKRFHTK
;
A
#
# COMPACT_ATOMS: atom_id res chain seq x y z
N MET A 1 12.33 -22.12 -22.97
CA MET A 1 12.85 -22.48 -21.63
C MET A 1 14.02 -21.53 -21.35
N LEU A 2 13.76 -20.41 -20.69
CA LEU A 2 14.81 -19.43 -20.39
C LEU A 2 15.64 -19.93 -19.22
N HIS A 3 16.91 -20.27 -19.51
CA HIS A 3 17.94 -20.52 -18.51
C HIS A 3 18.32 -19.17 -17.89
N LEU A 4 18.02 -18.97 -16.61
CA LEU A 4 18.48 -17.81 -15.85
C LEU A 4 19.76 -18.20 -15.09
N PRO A 5 20.83 -17.37 -15.14
CA PRO A 5 22.09 -17.64 -14.44
C PRO A 5 21.93 -17.54 -12.92
N GLU A 6 22.61 -18.42 -12.19
CA GLU A 6 22.48 -18.67 -10.74
C GLU A 6 23.06 -17.57 -9.81
N ASP A 7 23.26 -16.35 -10.28
CA ASP A 7 24.00 -15.30 -9.54
C ASP A 7 23.15 -14.10 -9.09
N ASN A 8 21.86 -14.30 -8.84
CA ASN A 8 21.09 -13.34 -8.04
C ASN A 8 20.59 -14.08 -6.81
N GLN A 9 21.02 -13.63 -5.63
CA GLN A 9 20.27 -13.87 -4.39
C GLN A 9 18.82 -13.49 -4.69
N VAL A 10 18.02 -14.52 -4.93
CA VAL A 10 16.61 -14.40 -5.24
C VAL A 10 16.03 -13.56 -4.12
N ILE A 11 15.48 -12.39 -4.45
CA ILE A 11 14.63 -11.67 -3.50
C ILE A 11 13.37 -12.54 -3.38
N THR A 12 13.42 -13.53 -2.50
CA THR A 12 12.43 -14.60 -2.33
C THR A 12 11.23 -14.12 -1.53
N HIS A 13 10.76 -12.91 -1.83
CA HIS A 13 9.47 -12.41 -1.35
C HIS A 13 8.77 -11.78 -2.56
N GLN A 14 8.32 -12.64 -3.47
CA GLN A 14 7.32 -12.23 -4.47
C GLN A 14 6.07 -11.86 -3.69
N MET A 15 5.86 -10.57 -3.48
CA MET A 15 4.61 -10.05 -2.95
C MET A 15 3.72 -9.69 -4.14
N ASP A 16 2.54 -10.29 -4.22
CA ASP A 16 1.54 -9.95 -5.22
C ASP A 16 0.30 -9.33 -4.56
N LEU A 17 -0.57 -8.72 -5.38
CA LEU A 17 -1.76 -8.02 -4.87
C LEU A 17 -2.83 -8.96 -4.30
N ILE A 18 -2.85 -10.24 -4.68
CA ILE A 18 -3.77 -11.24 -4.13
C ILE A 18 -3.34 -11.56 -2.69
N THR A 19 -2.05 -11.82 -2.50
CA THR A 19 -1.46 -12.06 -1.18
C THR A 19 -1.67 -10.85 -0.26
N ILE A 20 -1.42 -9.63 -0.73
CA ILE A 20 -1.67 -8.40 0.03
C ILE A 20 -3.13 -8.28 0.45
N LYS A 21 -4.06 -8.59 -0.47
CA LYS A 21 -5.49 -8.56 -0.22
C LYS A 21 -5.89 -9.57 0.86
N GLU A 22 -5.38 -10.79 0.80
CA GLU A 22 -5.64 -11.84 1.79
C GLU A 22 -5.13 -11.46 3.17
N LYS A 23 -3.87 -11.00 3.27
CA LYS A 23 -3.28 -10.52 4.53
C LYS A 23 -4.09 -9.37 5.14
N LEU A 24 -4.62 -8.47 4.31
CA LEU A 24 -5.48 -7.38 4.76
C LEU A 24 -6.80 -7.88 5.34
N TYR A 25 -7.47 -8.83 4.67
CA TYR A 25 -8.73 -9.40 5.15
C TYR A 25 -8.57 -10.28 6.38
N ASN A 26 -7.44 -10.96 6.51
CA ASN A 26 -7.12 -11.79 7.66
C ASN A 26 -6.60 -10.98 8.86
N HIS A 27 -6.58 -9.64 8.77
CA HIS A 27 -6.06 -8.74 9.80
C HIS A 27 -4.60 -9.05 10.20
N GLU A 28 -3.78 -9.48 9.24
CA GLU A 28 -2.38 -9.84 9.47
C GLU A 28 -1.45 -8.61 9.59
N TYR A 29 -1.92 -7.45 9.13
CA TYR A 29 -1.22 -6.18 9.32
C TYR A 29 -1.61 -5.53 10.64
N LYS A 30 -0.64 -5.37 11.54
CA LYS A 30 -0.82 -4.71 12.84
C LYS A 30 -0.77 -3.19 12.72
N LYS A 31 -0.07 -2.70 11.69
CA LYS A 31 0.09 -1.27 11.43
C LYS A 31 -0.02 -0.94 9.94
N PRO A 32 -0.50 0.26 9.57
CA PRO A 32 -0.57 0.70 8.18
C PRO A 32 0.78 0.63 7.44
N GLU A 33 1.89 0.82 8.14
CA GLU A 33 3.22 0.78 7.53
C GLU A 33 3.58 -0.62 7.01
N GLU A 34 3.13 -1.68 7.69
CA GLU A 34 3.38 -3.06 7.27
C GLU A 34 2.66 -3.37 5.95
N PHE A 35 1.42 -2.88 5.80
CA PHE A 35 0.69 -2.94 4.54
C PHE A 35 1.38 -2.14 3.44
N ALA A 36 1.87 -0.93 3.76
CA ALA A 36 2.55 -0.09 2.79
C ALA A 36 3.87 -0.69 2.28
N ILE A 37 4.62 -1.37 3.16
CA ILE A 37 5.84 -2.09 2.78
C ILE A 37 5.52 -3.15 1.71
N ASP A 38 4.48 -3.96 1.91
CA ASP A 38 4.12 -5.02 0.98
C ASP A 38 3.62 -4.48 -0.37
N VAL A 39 2.82 -3.40 -0.38
CA VAL A 39 2.39 -2.75 -1.64
C VAL A 39 3.56 -2.17 -2.42
N ARG A 40 4.55 -1.57 -1.72
CA ARG A 40 5.77 -1.08 -2.36
C ARG A 40 6.65 -2.21 -2.88
N LEU A 41 6.65 -3.35 -2.19
CA LEU A 41 7.38 -4.54 -2.63
C LEU A 41 6.76 -5.15 -3.89
N SER A 42 5.43 -5.23 -3.98
CA SER A 42 4.75 -5.77 -5.16
C SER A 42 4.92 -4.88 -6.40
N THR A 43 4.92 -3.57 -6.21
CA THR A 43 5.13 -2.60 -7.30
C THR A 43 6.58 -2.47 -7.74
N ASN A 44 7.57 -2.86 -6.93
CA ASN A 44 8.99 -2.87 -7.31
C ASN A 44 9.33 -3.86 -8.45
N CYS A 45 8.36 -4.64 -8.93
CA CYS A 45 8.52 -5.57 -10.05
C CYS A 45 9.06 -4.90 -11.32
N TYR A 46 8.82 -3.59 -11.54
CA TYR A 46 9.36 -2.87 -12.69
C TYR A 46 10.90 -2.84 -12.74
N LYS A 47 11.60 -3.09 -11.63
CA LYS A 47 13.08 -3.10 -11.61
C LYS A 47 13.69 -4.31 -12.33
N TYR A 48 12.90 -5.38 -12.48
CA TYR A 48 13.35 -6.65 -13.06
C TYR A 48 12.58 -7.04 -14.33
N ASN A 49 11.56 -6.26 -14.71
CA ASN A 49 10.77 -6.47 -15.93
C ASN A 49 11.15 -5.44 -16.99
N SER A 50 11.50 -5.91 -18.19
CA SER A 50 11.77 -5.06 -19.36
C SER A 50 10.53 -4.74 -20.21
N ASP A 51 9.38 -5.35 -19.89
CA ASP A 51 8.12 -5.05 -20.56
C ASP A 51 7.61 -3.66 -20.15
N HIS A 52 7.58 -2.75 -21.13
CA HIS A 52 7.24 -1.36 -20.93
C HIS A 52 5.80 -1.17 -20.41
N GLU A 53 4.86 -2.02 -20.81
CA GLU A 53 3.46 -1.89 -20.35
C GLU A 53 3.34 -2.27 -18.88
N ILE A 54 3.96 -3.37 -18.47
CA ILE A 54 3.98 -3.83 -17.07
C ILE A 54 4.66 -2.78 -16.18
N VAL A 55 5.78 -2.21 -16.63
CA VAL A 55 6.50 -1.15 -15.92
C VAL A 55 5.63 0.09 -15.74
N MET A 56 4.93 0.53 -16.78
CA MET A 56 4.03 1.69 -16.70
C MET A 56 2.86 1.45 -15.73
N MET A 57 2.25 0.27 -15.79
CA MET A 57 1.14 -0.09 -14.90
C MET A 57 1.59 -0.12 -13.44
N ALA A 58 2.74 -0.73 -13.15
CA ALA A 58 3.30 -0.79 -11.80
C ALA A 58 3.60 0.62 -11.23
N LYS A 59 4.19 1.51 -12.03
CA LYS A 59 4.46 2.90 -11.63
C LYS A 59 3.18 3.70 -11.38
N LYS A 60 2.16 3.52 -12.22
CA LYS A 60 0.85 4.19 -12.04
C LYS A 60 0.17 3.73 -10.75
N LEU A 61 0.19 2.42 -10.48
CA LEU A 61 -0.33 1.85 -9.24
C LEU A 61 0.42 2.40 -8.02
N GLN A 62 1.75 2.40 -8.05
CA GLN A 62 2.57 2.95 -6.97
C GLN A 62 2.24 4.42 -6.71
N THR A 63 2.15 5.24 -7.76
CA THR A 63 1.82 6.67 -7.64
C THR A 63 0.45 6.87 -6.98
N PHE A 64 -0.56 6.13 -7.44
CA PHE A 64 -1.89 6.22 -6.87
C PHE A 64 -1.94 5.76 -5.41
N PHE A 65 -1.21 4.69 -5.08
CA PHE A 65 -1.08 4.20 -3.72
C PHE A 65 -0.47 5.26 -2.79
N GLU A 66 0.67 5.84 -3.14
CA GLU A 66 1.35 6.83 -2.29
C GLU A 66 0.48 8.08 -2.07
N MET A 67 -0.23 8.53 -3.12
CA MET A 67 -1.20 9.63 -2.98
C MET A 67 -2.31 9.31 -1.98
N LYS A 68 -2.82 8.08 -1.97
CA LYS A 68 -3.87 7.68 -1.01
C LYS A 68 -3.31 7.48 0.38
N TYR A 69 -2.14 6.85 0.50
CA TYR A 69 -1.48 6.58 1.76
C TYR A 69 -1.10 7.87 2.49
N ALA A 70 -0.58 8.87 1.78
CA ALA A 70 -0.23 10.19 2.35
C ALA A 70 -1.45 11.00 2.86
N ASN A 71 -2.66 10.65 2.43
CA ASN A 71 -3.91 11.27 2.88
C ASN A 71 -4.69 10.38 3.87
N MET A 72 -4.09 9.27 4.33
CA MET A 72 -4.69 8.44 5.36
C MET A 72 -4.73 9.23 6.68
N PRO A 73 -5.87 9.31 7.37
CA PRO A 73 -5.94 10.02 8.65
C PRO A 73 -5.11 9.27 9.71
N ASP A 74 -4.40 10.03 10.56
CA ASP A 74 -3.56 9.48 11.64
C ASP A 74 -4.39 8.75 12.73
N GLU A 75 -5.64 9.14 12.87
CA GLU A 75 -6.61 8.51 13.76
C GLU A 75 -7.76 7.95 12.94
N PHE A 76 -8.16 6.72 13.23
CA PHE A 76 -9.44 6.21 12.73
C PHE A 76 -10.53 7.19 13.18
N PRO A 77 -11.37 7.70 12.27
CA PRO A 77 -12.50 8.50 12.68
C PRO A 77 -13.33 7.64 13.63
N ASP A 78 -13.38 8.04 14.90
CA ASP A 78 -14.30 7.53 15.89
C ASP A 78 -15.67 7.43 15.20
N ASP A 79 -16.22 6.21 15.10
CA ASP A 79 -17.48 5.91 14.40
C ASP A 79 -18.65 6.78 14.92
N ASN A 80 -18.44 7.48 16.04
CA ASN A 80 -19.33 8.51 16.54
C ASN A 80 -19.17 9.86 15.80
N ILE A 81 -19.72 9.93 14.59
CA ILE A 81 -19.87 11.14 13.75
C ILE A 81 -20.41 12.35 14.55
N ASN A 82 -21.24 12.11 15.59
CA ASN A 82 -21.82 13.15 16.43
C ASN A 82 -20.77 13.85 17.32
N ALA A 83 -19.75 13.13 17.82
CA ALA A 83 -18.71 13.71 18.66
C ALA A 83 -17.82 14.70 17.88
N ASN A 84 -17.58 14.42 16.60
CA ASN A 84 -16.79 15.28 15.72
C ASN A 84 -17.52 16.57 15.31
N LEU A 85 -18.85 16.53 15.16
CA LEU A 85 -19.67 17.73 14.94
C LEU A 85 -19.67 18.65 16.17
N GLU A 86 -19.79 18.09 17.38
CA GLU A 86 -19.76 18.86 18.63
C GLU A 86 -18.39 19.48 18.90
N ARG A 87 -17.29 18.77 18.60
CA ARG A 87 -15.94 19.35 18.63
C ARG A 87 -15.81 20.50 17.65
N LYS A 88 -16.23 20.34 16.38
CA LYS A 88 -16.16 21.40 15.36
C LYS A 88 -16.99 22.64 15.70
N LYS A 89 -18.17 22.46 16.31
CA LYS A 89 -18.99 23.58 16.82
C LYS A 89 -18.30 24.35 17.94
N ARG A 90 -17.61 23.67 18.86
CA ARG A 90 -16.87 24.33 19.95
C ARG A 90 -15.69 25.18 19.48
N PHE A 91 -15.08 24.86 18.35
CA PHE A 91 -13.98 25.66 17.77
C PHE A 91 -14.45 26.87 16.96
N HIS A 92 -15.70 26.91 16.50
CA HIS A 92 -16.24 28.02 15.69
C HIS A 92 -16.98 29.10 16.52
N THR A 93 -17.12 28.91 17.83
CA THR A 93 -17.83 29.86 18.73
C THR A 93 -16.89 30.53 19.74
N LYS A 94 -15.60 30.68 19.42
CA LYS A 94 -14.66 31.53 20.16
C LYS A 94 -13.91 32.45 19.21
#